data_AF-A0A7S4PLB4-F1
#
_entry.id   AF-A0A7S4PLB4-F1
#
_cell.length_a   1.000
_cell.length_b   1.000
_cell.length_c   1.000
_cell.angle_alpha   90.00
_cell.angle_beta   90.00
_cell.angle_gamma   90.00
#
_symmetry.space_group_name_H-M   'P 1'
#
loop_
_entity.id
_entity.type
_entity.pdbx_description
1 polymer ?
#
loop_
_entity_poly.entity_id
_entity_poly.type
_entity_poly.pdbx_seq_one_letter_code
_entity_poly.pdbx_strand_id
1 'polypeptide(L)'
;MNSYIRVSLAVLLVALAPVHSLFHPGVNTITPDAPKLRSLGAQQGILRSVAGSQNLKSQDSLRLKGGVTSILKSLKDALFPVETWEMPKFFSMSAMMFMIIYIYTTVRDTKDTLVVSTCGAESITFLKVYGVLPAATMFMLYYSRISNIFSKKALFYVTALPFMAFYAVFAYFIYPNREILHPPIPQDLDERWKYAVSLLSNWSYSLFYVVSELWGSVGVSVLFWQLANDIIPVWQANRFYPLFGQLANIAPICAGQTVAYFAHLSDKGDDAFGVALQQTTVLILAAGACFMLLYHYICVLGERD
;
A
#
# COMPACT_ATOMS: atom_id res chain seq x y z
N MET A 1 -25.86 17.13 14.53
CA MET A 1 -24.81 16.57 15.42
C MET A 1 -24.68 15.10 15.09
N ASN A 2 -23.64 14.76 14.33
CA ASN A 2 -23.83 14.01 13.08
C ASN A 2 -23.14 12.64 13.10
N SER A 3 -23.77 11.64 12.49
CA SER A 3 -23.36 10.22 12.40
C SER A 3 -21.92 9.99 11.87
N TYR A 4 -21.33 11.01 11.24
CA TYR A 4 -19.97 10.99 10.70
C TYR A 4 -18.86 10.90 11.75
N ILE A 5 -19.08 11.39 12.99
CA ILE A 5 -18.08 11.27 14.09
C ILE A 5 -17.96 9.82 14.58
N ARG A 6 -19.04 9.02 14.46
CA ARG A 6 -19.05 7.62 14.95
C ARG A 6 -18.27 6.67 14.04
N VAL A 7 -18.20 6.94 12.74
CA VAL A 7 -17.45 6.11 11.79
C VAL A 7 -15.94 6.37 11.92
N SER A 8 -15.52 7.61 12.17
CA SER A 8 -14.11 7.96 12.43
C SER A 8 -13.58 7.38 13.75
N LEU A 9 -14.42 7.20 14.77
CA LEU A 9 -14.01 6.60 16.05
C LEU A 9 -13.95 5.06 16.00
N ALA A 10 -14.79 4.42 15.18
CA ALA A 10 -14.81 2.96 15.02
C ALA A 10 -13.53 2.45 14.33
N VAL A 11 -12.98 3.21 13.38
CA VAL A 11 -11.72 2.88 12.70
C VAL A 11 -10.52 3.04 13.64
N LEU A 12 -10.59 3.94 14.63
CA LEU A 12 -9.53 4.13 15.62
C LEU A 12 -9.46 3.01 16.68
N LEU A 13 -10.59 2.34 16.97
CA LEU A 13 -10.68 1.30 18.00
C LEU A 13 -10.26 -0.10 17.52
N VAL A 14 -10.29 -0.36 16.22
CA VAL A 14 -9.82 -1.64 15.64
C VAL A 14 -8.28 -1.72 15.61
N ALA A 15 -7.58 -0.58 15.73
CA ALA A 15 -6.12 -0.51 15.74
C ALA A 15 -5.46 -0.88 17.09
N LEU A 16 -6.23 -1.24 18.13
CA LEU A 16 -5.72 -1.45 19.50
C LEU A 16 -5.97 -2.84 20.11
N ALA A 17 -6.35 -3.86 19.33
CA ALA A 17 -6.55 -5.21 19.89
C ALA A 17 -5.22 -6.01 19.97
N PRO A 18 -4.84 -6.59 21.13
CA PRO A 18 -3.57 -7.29 21.30
C PRO A 18 -3.57 -8.72 20.76
N VAL A 19 -2.49 -9.08 20.07
CA VAL A 19 -2.15 -10.43 19.63
C VAL A 19 -1.68 -11.25 20.84
N HIS A 20 -2.55 -12.07 21.43
CA HIS A 20 -2.09 -13.10 22.35
C HIS A 20 -3.02 -14.32 22.39
N SER A 21 -2.81 -15.26 21.47
CA SER A 21 -3.07 -16.69 21.72
C SER A 21 -2.65 -17.46 20.47
N LEU A 22 -1.56 -18.22 20.56
CA LEU A 22 -1.31 -19.47 19.82
C LEU A 22 0.09 -19.98 20.22
N PHE A 23 0.19 -20.48 21.46
CA PHE A 23 1.26 -21.37 21.90
C PHE A 23 0.62 -22.41 22.82
N HIS A 24 0.78 -23.70 22.47
CA HIS A 24 1.24 -24.82 23.31
C HIS A 24 0.72 -26.21 22.86
N PRO A 25 1.37 -27.32 23.26
CA PRO A 25 1.90 -28.34 22.34
C PRO A 25 1.39 -29.78 22.63
N GLY A 26 1.91 -30.77 21.87
CA GLY A 26 2.29 -32.08 22.44
C GLY A 26 1.32 -33.29 22.33
N VAL A 27 1.56 -34.14 21.32
CA VAL A 27 2.04 -35.55 21.39
C VAL A 27 1.38 -36.60 22.34
N ASN A 28 0.98 -37.73 21.69
CA ASN A 28 0.99 -39.18 22.05
C ASN A 28 -0.16 -39.94 22.76
N THR A 29 -0.69 -40.91 21.98
CA THR A 29 -0.99 -42.36 22.22
C THR A 29 -1.82 -42.83 23.42
N ILE A 30 -2.76 -43.75 23.15
CA ILE A 30 -3.00 -45.04 23.85
C ILE A 30 -3.97 -45.90 22.99
N THR A 31 -3.61 -47.16 22.73
CA THR A 31 -4.48 -48.27 22.29
C THR A 31 -5.18 -48.92 23.49
N PRO A 32 -6.33 -49.59 23.33
CA PRO A 32 -6.27 -51.05 23.50
C PRO A 32 -7.28 -51.90 22.67
N ASP A 33 -6.82 -53.12 22.42
CA ASP A 33 -7.51 -54.43 22.45
C ASP A 33 -8.61 -54.83 21.44
N ALA A 34 -8.31 -55.92 20.74
CA ALA A 34 -9.24 -56.74 19.97
C ALA A 34 -9.55 -58.06 20.70
N PRO A 35 -10.79 -58.58 20.67
CA PRO A 35 -11.07 -59.96 21.03
C PRO A 35 -11.04 -60.89 19.80
N LYS A 36 -10.52 -62.10 20.04
CA LYS A 36 -10.42 -63.24 19.11
C LYS A 36 -11.80 -63.77 18.70
N LEU A 37 -11.98 -64.08 17.42
CA LEU A 37 -12.98 -65.04 16.95
C LEU A 37 -12.34 -66.07 16.00
N ARG A 38 -12.70 -67.32 16.28
CA ARG A 38 -12.15 -68.57 15.76
C ARG A 38 -12.95 -69.00 14.52
N SER A 39 -12.25 -69.69 13.61
CA SER A 39 -12.73 -70.52 12.50
C SER A 39 -13.61 -69.89 11.43
N LEU A 40 -13.11 -69.87 10.18
CA LEU A 40 -13.78 -70.37 8.97
C LEU A 40 -12.80 -70.21 7.79
N GLY A 41 -12.02 -71.25 7.53
CA GLY A 41 -11.13 -71.35 6.37
C GLY A 41 -11.93 -71.59 5.10
N ALA A 42 -12.56 -70.55 4.56
CA ALA A 42 -13.12 -70.53 3.20
C ALA A 42 -13.44 -69.11 2.66
N GLN A 43 -12.99 -68.03 3.33
CA GLN A 43 -13.21 -66.64 2.89
C GLN A 43 -11.94 -65.78 2.78
N GLN A 44 -10.75 -66.37 2.97
CA GLN A 44 -9.48 -65.63 2.98
C GLN A 44 -8.98 -65.19 1.59
N GLY A 45 -9.46 -65.78 0.49
CA GLY A 45 -9.07 -65.39 -0.87
C GLY A 45 -9.72 -64.07 -1.32
N ILE A 46 -11.00 -63.87 -0.99
CA ILE A 46 -11.78 -62.70 -1.43
C ILE A 46 -11.51 -61.49 -0.52
N LEU A 47 -11.35 -61.70 0.79
CA LEU A 47 -11.04 -60.61 1.74
C LEU A 47 -9.61 -60.05 1.56
N ARG A 48 -8.63 -60.85 1.13
CA ARG A 48 -7.27 -60.35 0.82
C ARG A 48 -7.23 -59.52 -0.47
N SER A 49 -8.05 -59.87 -1.47
CA SER A 49 -8.20 -59.10 -2.71
C SER A 49 -8.84 -57.73 -2.45
N VAL A 50 -9.90 -57.69 -1.64
CA VAL A 50 -10.60 -56.44 -1.28
C VAL A 50 -9.76 -55.55 -0.35
N ALA A 51 -9.06 -56.14 0.63
CA ALA A 51 -8.14 -55.40 1.51
C ALA A 51 -6.92 -54.86 0.77
N GLY A 52 -6.38 -55.60 -0.21
CA GLY A 52 -5.29 -55.14 -1.09
C GLY A 52 -5.72 -53.97 -1.98
N SER A 53 -6.95 -54.00 -2.51
CA SER A 53 -7.49 -52.91 -3.33
C SER A 53 -7.77 -51.63 -2.52
N GLN A 54 -8.22 -51.76 -1.26
CA GLN A 54 -8.37 -50.60 -0.37
C GLN A 54 -7.03 -50.02 0.09
N ASN A 55 -6.01 -50.86 0.35
CA ASN A 55 -4.67 -50.38 0.66
C ASN A 55 -4.00 -49.70 -0.54
N LEU A 56 -4.22 -50.18 -1.77
CA LEU A 56 -3.73 -49.51 -2.99
C LEU A 56 -4.36 -48.12 -3.15
N LYS A 57 -5.69 -48.00 -3.03
CA LYS A 57 -6.37 -46.69 -3.12
C LYS A 57 -5.97 -45.73 -2.00
N SER A 58 -5.73 -46.25 -0.80
CA SER A 58 -5.21 -45.47 0.34
C SER A 58 -3.76 -45.03 0.11
N GLN A 59 -2.88 -45.91 -0.37
CA GLN A 59 -1.50 -45.57 -0.72
C GLN A 59 -1.40 -44.59 -1.88
N ASP A 60 -2.22 -44.75 -2.92
CA ASP A 60 -2.23 -43.85 -4.09
C ASP A 60 -2.77 -42.48 -3.71
N SER A 61 -3.81 -42.39 -2.87
CA SER A 61 -4.31 -41.11 -2.36
C SER A 61 -3.33 -40.43 -1.39
N LEU A 62 -2.57 -41.19 -0.58
CA LEU A 62 -1.49 -40.67 0.25
C LEU A 62 -0.27 -40.23 -0.56
N ARG A 63 0.09 -40.93 -1.64
CA ARG A 63 1.15 -40.55 -2.58
C ARG A 63 0.79 -39.32 -3.40
N LEU A 64 -0.47 -39.20 -3.85
CA LEU A 64 -0.97 -37.98 -4.48
C LEU A 64 -0.99 -36.79 -3.50
N LYS A 65 -1.47 -36.99 -2.27
CA LYS A 65 -1.41 -35.94 -1.23
C LYS A 65 0.04 -35.56 -0.89
N GLY A 66 0.95 -36.52 -0.80
CA GLY A 66 2.38 -36.29 -0.57
C GLY A 66 3.07 -35.56 -1.73
N GLY A 67 2.72 -35.90 -2.98
CA GLY A 67 3.21 -35.23 -4.17
C GLY A 67 2.70 -33.80 -4.31
N VAL A 68 1.41 -33.56 -4.07
CA VAL A 68 0.81 -32.21 -4.11
C VAL A 68 1.34 -31.34 -2.98
N THR A 69 1.46 -31.87 -1.75
CA THR A 69 2.05 -31.10 -0.64
C THR A 69 3.54 -30.81 -0.84
N SER A 70 4.29 -31.73 -1.46
CA SER A 70 5.68 -31.52 -1.89
C SER A 70 5.79 -30.42 -2.94
N ILE A 71 4.98 -30.48 -4.00
CA ILE A 71 4.97 -29.47 -5.07
C ILE A 71 4.56 -28.10 -4.54
N LEU A 72 3.53 -28.04 -3.69
CA LEU A 72 3.10 -26.80 -3.04
C LEU A 72 4.18 -26.23 -2.12
N LYS A 73 4.93 -27.07 -1.41
CA LYS A 73 6.05 -26.64 -0.56
C LYS A 73 7.20 -26.11 -1.41
N SER A 74 7.60 -26.81 -2.47
CA SER A 74 8.63 -26.34 -3.41
C SER A 74 8.23 -25.06 -4.15
N LEU A 75 6.94 -24.91 -4.50
CA LEU A 75 6.40 -23.67 -5.07
C LEU A 75 6.39 -22.53 -4.04
N LYS A 76 6.00 -22.81 -2.78
CA LYS A 76 6.06 -21.84 -1.69
C LYS A 76 7.49 -21.38 -1.42
N ASP A 77 8.43 -22.31 -1.37
CA ASP A 77 9.84 -22.01 -1.09
C ASP A 77 10.50 -21.27 -2.27
N ALA A 78 10.02 -21.49 -3.51
CA ALA A 78 10.46 -20.76 -4.70
C ALA A 78 9.80 -19.37 -4.86
N LEU A 79 8.51 -19.24 -4.55
CA LEU A 79 7.72 -18.02 -4.74
C LEU A 79 7.83 -17.08 -3.53
N PHE A 80 8.00 -17.63 -2.33
CA PHE A 80 8.05 -16.90 -1.08
C PHE A 80 9.18 -17.43 -0.17
N PRO A 81 10.45 -17.18 -0.53
CA PRO A 81 11.58 -17.51 0.31
C PRO A 81 11.67 -16.49 1.45
N VAL A 82 10.77 -16.50 2.42
CA VAL A 82 10.85 -15.65 3.64
C VAL A 82 10.75 -16.56 4.85
N GLU A 83 11.70 -16.44 5.78
CA GLU A 83 11.68 -17.27 6.98
C GLU A 83 10.67 -16.74 8.00
N THR A 84 10.06 -17.63 8.77
CA THR A 84 8.95 -17.28 9.68
C THR A 84 9.33 -16.22 10.72
N TRP A 85 10.60 -16.19 11.16
CA TRP A 85 11.09 -15.21 12.11
C TRP A 85 11.28 -13.82 11.49
N GLU A 86 11.46 -13.74 10.17
CA GLU A 86 11.61 -12.47 9.44
C GLU A 86 10.26 -11.86 9.01
N MET A 87 9.17 -12.63 9.14
CA MET A 87 7.82 -12.25 8.69
C MET A 87 7.32 -10.91 9.25
N PRO A 88 7.50 -10.57 10.54
CA PRO A 88 7.04 -9.28 11.06
C PRO A 88 7.74 -8.10 10.37
N LYS A 89 9.03 -8.23 10.07
CA LYS A 89 9.83 -7.23 9.35
C LYS A 89 9.35 -7.11 7.91
N PHE A 90 9.25 -8.26 7.23
CA PHE A 90 8.82 -8.33 5.84
C PHE A 90 7.42 -7.73 5.63
N PHE A 91 6.44 -8.13 6.44
CA PHE A 91 5.06 -7.66 6.30
C PHE A 91 4.93 -6.17 6.62
N SER A 92 5.62 -5.68 7.65
CA SER A 92 5.57 -4.25 8.02
C SER A 92 6.18 -3.37 6.94
N MET A 93 7.33 -3.76 6.37
CA MET A 93 7.94 -3.06 5.24
C MET A 93 7.05 -3.12 4.00
N SER A 94 6.48 -4.28 3.68
CA SER A 94 5.55 -4.44 2.55
C SER A 94 4.31 -3.55 2.70
N ALA A 95 3.73 -3.51 3.90
CA ALA A 95 2.61 -2.63 4.23
C ALA A 95 3.01 -1.15 4.10
N MET A 96 4.23 -0.79 4.50
CA MET A 96 4.73 0.58 4.35
C MET A 96 4.83 0.98 2.88
N MET A 97 5.38 0.11 2.02
CA MET A 97 5.43 0.31 0.57
C MET A 97 4.01 0.42 -0.03
N PHE A 98 3.10 -0.44 0.40
CA PHE A 98 1.70 -0.40 -0.01
C PHE A 98 1.07 0.97 0.30
N MET A 99 1.26 1.51 1.51
CA MET A 99 0.71 2.82 1.88
C MET A 99 1.28 3.96 1.02
N ILE A 100 2.58 3.94 0.73
CA ILE A 100 3.20 4.93 -0.15
C ILE A 100 2.61 4.88 -1.56
N ILE A 101 2.50 3.69 -2.14
CA ILE A 101 2.00 3.50 -3.51
C ILE A 101 0.50 3.78 -3.58
N TYR A 102 -0.24 3.46 -2.52
CA TYR A 102 -1.65 3.81 -2.40
C TYR A 102 -1.81 5.34 -2.48
N ILE A 103 -1.11 6.09 -1.62
CA ILE A 103 -1.14 7.56 -1.64
C ILE A 103 -0.71 8.08 -3.01
N TYR A 104 0.41 7.58 -3.55
CA TYR A 104 0.92 7.98 -4.86
C TYR A 104 -0.11 7.76 -5.97
N THR A 105 -0.75 6.59 -6.03
CA THR A 105 -1.72 6.28 -7.07
C THR A 105 -2.92 7.22 -6.98
N THR A 106 -3.44 7.43 -5.77
CA THR A 106 -4.58 8.30 -5.54
C THR A 106 -4.30 9.76 -5.94
N VAL A 107 -3.17 10.32 -5.50
CA VAL A 107 -2.82 11.72 -5.85
C VAL A 107 -2.45 11.85 -7.33
N ARG A 108 -1.86 10.82 -7.93
CA ARG A 108 -1.53 10.76 -9.36
C ARG A 108 -2.79 10.85 -10.23
N ASP A 109 -3.81 10.08 -9.91
CA ASP A 109 -5.05 10.07 -10.70
C ASP A 109 -5.83 11.40 -10.50
N THR A 110 -5.75 11.97 -9.30
CA THR A 110 -6.36 13.26 -8.94
C THR A 110 -5.69 14.45 -9.63
N LYS A 111 -4.34 14.52 -9.65
CA LYS A 111 -3.61 15.67 -10.22
C LYS A 111 -3.89 15.85 -11.72
N ASP A 112 -3.99 14.76 -12.46
CA ASP A 112 -4.17 14.80 -13.90
C ASP A 112 -5.61 15.24 -14.20
N THR A 113 -6.59 14.75 -13.43
CA THR A 113 -7.99 15.14 -13.59
C THR A 113 -8.19 16.64 -13.29
N LEU A 114 -7.55 17.18 -12.25
CA LEU A 114 -7.62 18.62 -11.93
C LEU A 114 -7.10 19.51 -13.06
N VAL A 115 -5.93 19.18 -13.61
CA VAL A 115 -5.29 20.01 -14.64
C VAL A 115 -5.99 19.83 -15.99
N VAL A 116 -6.35 18.61 -16.38
CA VAL A 116 -7.01 18.34 -17.67
C VAL A 116 -8.38 18.99 -17.75
N SER A 117 -9.16 18.92 -16.66
CA SER A 117 -10.53 19.47 -16.64
C SER A 117 -10.59 20.99 -16.73
N THR A 118 -9.53 21.69 -16.31
CA THR A 118 -9.53 23.16 -16.19
C THR A 118 -8.58 23.85 -17.16
N CYS A 119 -7.37 23.31 -17.31
CA CYS A 119 -6.29 23.90 -18.10
C CYS A 119 -6.09 23.17 -19.45
N GLY A 120 -6.72 22.02 -19.66
CA GLY A 120 -6.54 21.17 -20.83
C GLY A 120 -5.33 20.26 -20.75
N ALA A 121 -5.36 19.16 -21.51
CA ALA A 121 -4.33 18.11 -21.46
C ALA A 121 -2.94 18.57 -21.91
N GLU A 122 -2.86 19.53 -22.85
CA GLU A 122 -1.58 20.06 -23.36
C GLU A 122 -0.78 20.81 -22.28
N SER A 123 -1.46 21.37 -21.26
CA SER A 123 -0.85 22.05 -20.13
C SER A 123 0.02 21.13 -19.27
N ILE A 124 -0.22 19.81 -19.30
CA ILE A 124 0.59 18.82 -18.56
C ILE A 124 2.06 18.87 -19.00
N THR A 125 2.31 18.95 -20.31
CA THR A 125 3.69 18.95 -20.83
C THR A 125 4.45 20.18 -20.36
N PHE A 126 3.80 21.36 -20.37
CA PHE A 126 4.36 22.59 -19.82
C PHE A 126 4.66 22.45 -18.33
N LEU A 127 3.73 21.90 -17.58
CA LEU A 127 3.85 21.77 -16.13
C LEU A 127 4.97 20.80 -15.73
N LYS A 128 5.20 19.73 -16.49
CA LYS A 128 6.32 18.83 -16.28
C LYS A 128 7.67 19.53 -16.47
N VAL A 129 7.83 20.24 -17.58
CA VAL A 129 9.11 20.89 -17.91
C VAL A 129 9.39 22.08 -16.99
N TYR A 130 8.41 22.95 -16.76
CA TYR A 130 8.62 24.22 -16.07
C TYR A 130 8.22 24.20 -14.59
N GLY A 131 7.34 23.29 -14.18
CA GLY A 131 6.93 23.15 -12.77
C GLY A 131 7.67 22.02 -12.07
N VAL A 132 7.53 20.79 -12.58
CA VAL A 132 8.00 19.59 -11.88
C VAL A 132 9.53 19.50 -11.87
N LEU A 133 10.20 19.68 -13.01
CA LEU A 133 11.67 19.58 -13.05
C LEU A 133 12.37 20.58 -12.12
N PRO A 134 12.06 21.90 -12.16
CA PRO A 134 12.69 22.85 -11.26
C PRO A 134 12.36 22.58 -9.79
N ALA A 135 11.10 22.21 -9.49
CA ALA A 135 10.70 21.89 -8.13
C ALA A 135 11.41 20.63 -7.60
N ALA A 136 11.63 19.61 -8.44
CA ALA A 136 12.38 18.42 -8.08
C ALA A 136 13.85 18.75 -7.81
N THR A 137 14.48 19.57 -8.64
CA THR A 137 15.84 20.05 -8.40
C THR A 137 15.94 20.82 -7.09
N MET A 138 15.01 21.77 -6.84
CA MET A 138 14.96 22.54 -5.60
C MET A 138 14.74 21.64 -4.38
N PHE A 139 13.83 20.67 -4.48
CA PHE A 139 13.58 19.68 -3.44
C PHE A 139 14.85 18.90 -3.13
N MET A 140 15.58 18.41 -4.14
CA MET A 140 16.81 17.63 -3.91
C MET A 140 17.91 18.46 -3.25
N LEU A 141 18.09 19.73 -3.65
CA LEU A 141 19.03 20.63 -3.01
C LEU A 141 18.66 20.89 -1.55
N TYR A 142 17.37 21.13 -1.28
CA TYR A 142 16.85 21.31 0.07
C TYR A 142 17.02 20.05 0.92
N TYR A 143 16.63 18.88 0.38
CA TYR A 143 16.74 17.58 1.02
C TYR A 143 18.19 17.27 1.43
N SER A 144 19.14 17.50 0.53
CA SER A 144 20.57 17.33 0.79
C SER A 144 21.09 18.21 1.95
N ARG A 145 20.54 19.42 2.10
CA ARG A 145 20.90 20.30 3.23
C ARG A 145 20.33 19.78 4.54
N ILE A 146 19.05 19.43 4.57
CA ILE A 146 18.39 18.98 5.81
C ILE A 146 18.85 17.59 6.25
N SER A 147 19.26 16.71 5.34
CA SER A 147 19.74 15.37 5.66
C SER A 147 21.07 15.37 6.44
N ASN A 148 21.86 16.45 6.33
CA ASN A 148 23.08 16.64 7.09
C ASN A 148 22.84 17.26 8.48
N ILE A 149 21.63 17.77 8.74
CA ILE A 149 21.28 18.47 9.99
C ILE A 149 20.44 17.55 10.91
N PHE A 150 19.47 16.85 10.34
CA PHE A 150 18.52 16.03 11.10
C PHE A 150 19.00 14.58 11.23
N SER A 151 18.62 13.94 12.35
CA SER A 151 18.76 12.49 12.50
C SER A 151 17.85 11.75 11.51
N LYS A 152 18.17 10.48 11.20
CA LYS A 152 17.37 9.66 10.26
C LYS A 152 15.87 9.64 10.61
N LYS A 153 15.54 9.48 11.90
CA LYS A 153 14.15 9.49 12.41
C LYS A 153 13.48 10.85 12.14
N ALA A 154 14.14 11.95 12.50
CA ALA A 154 13.60 13.29 12.28
C ALA A 154 13.48 13.63 10.78
N LEU A 155 14.47 13.26 9.97
CA LEU A 155 14.51 13.50 8.52
C LEU A 155 13.31 12.85 7.82
N PHE A 156 12.94 11.63 8.22
CA PHE A 156 11.75 10.96 7.69
C PHE A 156 10.48 11.77 7.93
N TYR A 157 10.22 12.18 9.18
CA TYR A 157 9.01 12.94 9.52
C TYR A 157 8.99 14.34 8.91
N VAL A 158 10.12 15.06 8.95
CA VAL A 158 10.26 16.40 8.33
C VAL A 158 10.03 16.35 6.82
N THR A 159 10.37 15.23 6.18
CA THR A 159 10.14 15.05 4.73
C THR A 159 8.69 14.64 4.43
N ALA A 160 8.10 13.73 5.21
CA ALA A 160 6.76 13.19 4.94
C ALA A 160 5.61 14.12 5.33
N LEU A 161 5.70 14.77 6.50
CA LEU A 161 4.61 15.59 7.06
C LEU A 161 4.18 16.76 6.16
N PRO A 162 5.09 17.50 5.50
CA PRO A 162 4.69 18.59 4.61
C PRO A 162 3.79 18.15 3.46
N PHE A 163 4.00 16.94 2.89
CA PHE A 163 3.12 16.41 1.85
C PHE A 163 1.72 16.14 2.38
N MET A 164 1.60 15.48 3.54
CA MET A 164 0.31 15.19 4.15
C MET A 164 -0.44 16.47 4.53
N ALA A 165 0.28 17.42 5.13
CA ALA A 165 -0.26 18.73 5.47
C ALA A 165 -0.73 19.48 4.22
N PHE A 166 0.05 19.45 3.14
CA PHE A 166 -0.33 20.06 1.87
C PHE A 166 -1.61 19.45 1.30
N TYR A 167 -1.73 18.12 1.25
CA TYR A 167 -2.95 17.48 0.74
C TYR A 167 -4.18 17.84 1.58
N ALA A 168 -4.05 17.89 2.90
CA ALA A 168 -5.12 18.33 3.79
C ALA A 168 -5.52 19.79 3.53
N VAL A 169 -4.54 20.69 3.47
CA VAL A 169 -4.77 22.12 3.22
C VAL A 169 -5.40 22.32 1.84
N PHE A 170 -4.94 21.58 0.84
CA PHE A 170 -5.47 21.67 -0.50
C PHE A 170 -6.95 21.28 -0.55
N ALA A 171 -7.31 20.11 -0.03
CA ALA A 171 -8.68 19.61 -0.14
C ALA A 171 -9.70 20.38 0.71
N TYR A 172 -9.30 20.86 1.89
CA TYR A 172 -10.23 21.49 2.85
C TYR A 172 -10.21 23.01 2.87
N PHE A 173 -9.13 23.65 2.42
CA PHE A 173 -9.02 25.12 2.44
C PHE A 173 -8.85 25.71 1.05
N ILE A 174 -7.95 25.18 0.22
CA ILE A 174 -7.65 25.79 -1.08
C ILE A 174 -8.75 25.45 -2.10
N TYR A 175 -9.15 24.19 -2.20
CA TYR A 175 -10.12 23.74 -3.20
C TYR A 175 -11.51 24.37 -3.01
N PRO A 176 -12.10 24.44 -1.79
CA PRO A 176 -13.40 25.08 -1.61
C PRO A 176 -13.38 26.59 -1.90
N ASN A 177 -12.23 27.25 -1.72
CA ASN A 177 -12.08 28.69 -1.96
C ASN A 177 -11.49 29.01 -3.36
N ARG A 178 -11.53 28.05 -4.30
CA ARG A 178 -10.96 28.19 -5.66
C ARG A 178 -11.44 29.43 -6.41
N GLU A 179 -12.71 29.80 -6.25
CA GLU A 179 -13.31 30.94 -6.97
C GLU A 179 -12.70 32.28 -6.54
N ILE A 180 -12.22 32.37 -5.29
CA ILE A 180 -11.58 33.58 -4.75
C ILE A 180 -10.07 33.55 -5.04
N LEU A 181 -9.46 32.35 -5.01
CA LEU A 181 -8.01 32.16 -5.11
C LEU A 181 -7.48 32.16 -6.54
N HIS A 182 -8.33 31.87 -7.54
CA HIS A 182 -7.94 31.81 -8.95
C HIS A 182 -8.29 33.11 -9.67
N PRO A 183 -7.30 33.91 -10.09
CA PRO A 183 -7.58 35.10 -10.88
C PRO A 183 -8.18 34.73 -12.24
N PRO A 184 -9.14 35.53 -12.75
CA PRO A 184 -9.76 35.29 -14.04
C PRO A 184 -8.72 35.38 -15.17
N ILE A 185 -8.88 34.53 -16.18
CA ILE A 185 -8.02 34.53 -17.36
C ILE A 185 -8.41 35.70 -18.27
N PRO A 186 -7.46 36.53 -18.73
CA PRO A 186 -7.75 37.62 -19.68
C PRO A 186 -8.38 37.10 -20.98
N GLN A 187 -9.39 37.81 -21.50
CA GLN A 187 -10.10 37.41 -22.72
C GLN A 187 -9.26 37.63 -24.00
N ASP A 188 -8.36 38.62 -23.99
CA ASP A 188 -7.50 38.99 -25.14
C ASP A 188 -6.15 38.25 -25.15
N LEU A 189 -6.11 37.04 -24.59
CA LEU A 189 -4.86 36.30 -24.43
C LEU A 189 -4.39 35.69 -25.75
N ASP A 190 -3.15 36.00 -26.14
CA ASP A 190 -2.47 35.35 -27.27
C ASP A 190 -2.39 33.83 -27.04
N GLU A 191 -2.74 33.06 -28.08
CA GLU A 191 -2.77 31.60 -28.08
C GLU A 191 -1.44 30.98 -27.62
N ARG A 192 -0.32 31.65 -27.90
CA ARG A 192 1.03 31.24 -27.46
C ARG A 192 1.18 31.16 -25.94
N TRP A 193 0.48 32.02 -25.20
CA TRP A 193 0.57 32.12 -23.74
C TRP A 193 -0.59 31.47 -23.01
N LYS A 194 -1.58 30.96 -23.76
CA LYS A 194 -2.80 30.32 -23.24
C LYS A 194 -2.53 29.34 -22.11
N TYR A 195 -1.64 28.37 -22.34
CA TYR A 195 -1.37 27.31 -21.36
C TYR A 195 -0.58 27.82 -20.15
N ALA A 196 0.43 28.67 -20.39
CA ALA A 196 1.23 29.26 -19.32
C ALA A 196 0.37 30.12 -18.37
N VAL A 197 -0.47 31.00 -18.94
CA VAL A 197 -1.36 31.86 -18.16
C VAL A 197 -2.47 31.05 -17.50
N SER A 198 -3.04 30.04 -18.18
CA SER A 198 -4.04 29.17 -17.56
C SER A 198 -3.50 28.42 -16.34
N LEU A 199 -2.26 27.91 -16.41
CA LEU A 199 -1.58 27.27 -15.28
C LEU A 199 -1.25 28.25 -14.15
N LEU A 200 -0.90 29.50 -14.46
CA LEU A 200 -0.63 30.55 -13.48
C LEU A 200 -1.91 31.06 -12.81
N SER A 201 -3.01 31.19 -13.56
CA SER A 201 -4.33 31.51 -13.02
C SER A 201 -4.82 30.39 -12.10
N ASN A 202 -4.67 29.14 -12.52
CA ASN A 202 -5.02 27.97 -11.72
C ASN A 202 -3.82 27.47 -10.89
N TRP A 203 -3.08 28.40 -10.26
CA TRP A 203 -1.82 28.10 -9.57
C TRP A 203 -1.94 26.98 -8.53
N SER A 204 -3.07 26.85 -7.85
CA SER A 204 -3.24 25.82 -6.83
C SER A 204 -3.32 24.42 -7.43
N TYR A 205 -3.93 24.26 -8.61
CA TYR A 205 -3.97 22.99 -9.34
C TYR A 205 -2.59 22.65 -9.89
N SER A 206 -1.88 23.66 -10.43
CA SER A 206 -0.48 23.53 -10.84
C SER A 206 0.42 23.10 -9.68
N LEU A 207 0.23 23.69 -8.50
CA LEU A 207 0.98 23.36 -7.29
C LEU A 207 0.64 21.93 -6.81
N PHE A 208 -0.63 21.55 -6.79
CA PHE A 208 -1.05 20.19 -6.43
C PHE A 208 -0.43 19.15 -7.35
N TYR A 209 -0.36 19.44 -8.65
CA TYR A 209 0.31 18.58 -9.62
C TYR A 209 1.79 18.39 -9.31
N VAL A 210 2.51 19.49 -9.08
CA VAL A 210 3.95 19.46 -8.77
C VAL A 210 4.20 18.68 -7.49
N VAL A 211 3.46 18.96 -6.41
CA VAL A 211 3.63 18.25 -5.14
C VAL A 211 3.31 16.75 -5.28
N SER A 212 2.28 16.40 -6.05
CA SER A 212 1.90 15.01 -6.31
C SER A 212 2.95 14.24 -7.11
N GLU A 213 3.59 14.88 -8.10
CA GLU A 213 4.74 14.30 -8.83
C GLU A 213 5.93 14.09 -7.91
N LEU A 214 6.24 15.06 -7.05
CA LEU A 214 7.33 14.94 -6.09
C LEU A 214 7.10 13.77 -5.14
N TRP A 215 5.89 13.59 -4.60
CA TRP A 215 5.57 12.47 -3.70
C TRP A 215 5.87 11.11 -4.32
N GLY A 216 5.59 10.91 -5.61
CA GLY A 216 5.89 9.63 -6.28
C GLY A 216 7.38 9.26 -6.22
N SER A 217 8.25 10.23 -6.47
CA SER A 217 9.71 10.03 -6.39
C SER A 217 10.21 9.98 -4.94
N VAL A 218 9.75 10.89 -4.07
CA VAL A 218 10.23 11.01 -2.69
C VAL A 218 9.74 9.84 -1.83
N GLY A 219 8.48 9.45 -1.95
CA GLY A 219 7.90 8.37 -1.17
C GLY A 219 8.64 7.04 -1.38
N VAL A 220 8.79 6.62 -2.65
CA VAL A 220 9.42 5.34 -2.97
C VAL A 220 10.94 5.44 -2.90
N SER A 221 11.56 6.36 -3.66
CA SER A 221 13.02 6.40 -3.82
C SER A 221 13.75 6.90 -2.58
N VAL A 222 13.17 7.86 -1.85
CA VAL A 222 13.82 8.44 -0.67
C VAL A 222 13.32 7.74 0.59
N LEU A 223 12.03 7.84 0.93
CA LEU A 223 11.56 7.38 2.24
C LEU A 223 11.60 5.86 2.39
N PHE A 224 11.08 5.11 1.42
CA PHE A 224 11.05 3.65 1.50
C PHE A 224 12.44 3.04 1.32
N TRP A 225 13.11 3.31 0.20
CA TRP A 225 14.35 2.61 -0.13
C TRP A 225 15.51 2.99 0.79
N GLN A 226 15.55 4.21 1.33
CA GLN A 226 16.54 4.57 2.34
C GLN A 226 16.33 3.75 3.63
N LEU A 227 15.09 3.58 4.08
CA LEU A 227 14.79 2.74 5.24
C LEU A 227 15.08 1.26 4.98
N ALA A 228 14.70 0.75 3.81
CA ALA A 228 14.91 -0.64 3.44
C ALA A 228 16.40 -1.00 3.45
N ASN A 229 17.23 -0.14 2.84
CA ASN A 229 18.69 -0.33 2.81
C ASN A 229 19.33 -0.21 4.19
N ASP A 230 18.74 0.57 5.11
CA ASP A 230 19.25 0.71 6.47
C ASP A 230 18.93 -0.49 7.37
N ILE A 231 17.79 -1.16 7.14
CA ILE A 231 17.28 -2.22 8.05
C ILE A 231 17.51 -3.63 7.52
N ILE A 232 17.50 -3.81 6.19
CA ILE A 232 17.56 -5.12 5.58
C ILE A 232 19.02 -5.43 5.20
N PRO A 233 19.66 -6.44 5.81
CA PRO A 233 20.99 -6.83 5.43
C PRO A 233 21.02 -7.40 4.01
N VAL A 234 22.16 -7.27 3.35
CA VAL A 234 22.35 -7.61 1.92
C VAL A 234 21.91 -9.05 1.59
N TRP A 235 22.12 -10.00 2.49
CA TRP A 235 21.75 -11.40 2.28
C TRP A 235 20.22 -11.64 2.32
N GLN A 236 19.46 -10.83 3.08
CA GLN A 236 17.98 -10.83 3.07
C GLN A 236 17.43 -10.04 1.87
N ALA A 237 18.12 -8.96 1.46
CA ALA A 237 17.64 -8.03 0.44
C ALA A 237 17.31 -8.72 -0.90
N ASN A 238 18.13 -9.68 -1.33
CA ASN A 238 17.89 -10.44 -2.57
C ASN A 238 16.55 -11.20 -2.57
N ARG A 239 16.06 -11.61 -1.40
CA ARG A 239 14.79 -12.32 -1.22
C ARG A 239 13.63 -11.32 -1.05
N PHE A 240 13.86 -10.23 -0.31
CA PHE A 240 12.79 -9.32 0.10
C PHE A 240 12.42 -8.29 -0.95
N TYR A 241 13.41 -7.71 -1.63
CA TYR A 241 13.20 -6.57 -2.53
C TYR A 241 12.29 -6.91 -3.71
N PRO A 242 12.43 -8.07 -4.38
CA PRO A 242 11.49 -8.47 -5.43
C PRO A 242 10.06 -8.63 -4.91
N LEU A 243 9.90 -9.18 -3.72
CA LEU A 243 8.59 -9.43 -3.11
C LEU A 243 7.90 -8.13 -2.70
N PHE A 244 8.65 -7.13 -2.22
CA PHE A 244 8.08 -5.79 -1.95
C PHE A 244 7.45 -5.19 -3.20
N GLY A 245 8.14 -5.29 -4.35
CA GLY A 245 7.61 -4.81 -5.63
C GLY A 245 6.37 -5.58 -6.10
N GLN A 246 6.27 -6.88 -5.83
CA GLN A 246 5.09 -7.67 -6.18
C GLN A 246 3.88 -7.32 -5.31
N LEU A 247 4.07 -7.24 -3.98
CA LEU A 247 2.99 -6.90 -3.05
C LEU A 247 2.51 -5.45 -3.21
N ALA A 248 3.43 -4.56 -3.56
CA ALA A 248 3.16 -3.17 -3.92
C ALA A 248 2.09 -3.00 -5.02
N ASN A 249 2.03 -3.91 -5.99
CA ASN A 249 1.09 -3.82 -7.12
C ASN A 249 -0.39 -4.01 -6.73
N ILE A 250 -0.66 -4.44 -5.49
CA ILE A 250 -2.03 -4.50 -4.97
C ILE A 250 -2.54 -3.08 -4.65
N ALA A 251 -1.64 -2.17 -4.26
CA ALA A 251 -2.01 -0.82 -3.84
C ALA A 251 -2.71 0.01 -4.92
N PRO A 252 -2.25 0.04 -6.19
CA PRO A 252 -2.95 0.76 -7.25
C PRO A 252 -4.37 0.25 -7.51
N ILE A 253 -4.60 -1.06 -7.38
CA ILE A 253 -5.92 -1.66 -7.53
C ILE A 253 -6.84 -1.14 -6.43
N CYS A 254 -6.39 -1.18 -5.17
CA CYS A 254 -7.15 -0.64 -4.04
C CYS A 254 -7.42 0.86 -4.20
N ALA A 255 -6.40 1.64 -4.59
CA ALA A 255 -6.53 3.08 -4.81
C ALA A 255 -7.58 3.41 -5.88
N GLY A 256 -7.51 2.76 -7.05
CA GLY A 256 -8.46 2.97 -8.13
C GLY A 256 -9.90 2.63 -7.73
N GLN A 257 -10.12 1.52 -7.02
CA GLN A 257 -11.45 1.15 -6.52
C GLN A 257 -11.98 2.17 -5.51
N THR A 258 -11.14 2.67 -4.59
CA THR A 258 -11.57 3.69 -3.62
C THR A 258 -11.93 5.03 -4.26
N VAL A 259 -11.15 5.48 -5.26
CA VAL A 259 -11.43 6.71 -6.00
C VAL A 259 -12.73 6.57 -6.81
N ALA A 260 -12.90 5.46 -7.53
CA ALA A 260 -14.13 5.17 -8.27
C ALA A 260 -15.37 5.13 -7.36
N TYR A 261 -15.24 4.50 -6.19
CA TYR A 261 -16.32 4.44 -5.20
C TYR A 261 -16.78 5.83 -4.74
N PHE A 262 -15.84 6.71 -4.39
CA PHE A 262 -16.19 8.07 -3.96
C PHE A 262 -16.68 8.97 -5.09
N ALA A 263 -16.19 8.76 -6.31
CA ALA A 263 -16.73 9.43 -7.49
C ALA A 263 -18.21 9.08 -7.69
N HIS A 264 -18.58 7.80 -7.61
CA HIS A 264 -19.97 7.36 -7.70
C HIS A 264 -20.86 7.86 -6.55
N LEU A 265 -20.32 7.90 -5.32
CA LEU A 265 -21.08 8.38 -4.17
C LEU A 265 -21.36 9.88 -4.25
N SER A 266 -20.47 10.63 -4.89
CA SER A 266 -20.54 12.10 -4.98
C SER A 266 -21.27 12.59 -6.22
N ASP A 267 -21.71 11.70 -7.12
CA ASP A 267 -22.35 11.99 -8.43
C ASP A 267 -23.64 12.84 -8.35
N LYS A 268 -24.16 13.07 -7.14
CA LYS A 268 -25.40 13.84 -6.90
C LYS A 268 -25.11 15.09 -6.05
N GLY A 269 -24.55 16.12 -6.69
CA GLY A 269 -24.38 17.45 -6.08
C GLY A 269 -23.67 18.43 -7.03
N ASP A 270 -23.86 19.74 -6.79
CA ASP A 270 -23.28 20.81 -7.62
C ASP A 270 -21.73 20.80 -7.64
N ASP A 271 -21.07 20.25 -6.61
CA ASP A 271 -19.61 20.05 -6.55
C ASP A 271 -19.24 18.60 -6.21
N ALA A 272 -19.75 17.67 -7.02
CA ALA A 272 -19.48 16.23 -6.91
C ALA A 272 -17.97 15.90 -6.80
N PHE A 273 -17.14 16.56 -7.61
CA PHE A 273 -15.70 16.34 -7.59
C PHE A 273 -15.07 16.79 -6.27
N GLY A 274 -15.44 17.96 -5.74
CA GLY A 274 -14.89 18.46 -4.48
C GLY A 274 -15.17 17.54 -3.30
N VAL A 275 -16.39 17.00 -3.22
CA VAL A 275 -16.76 16.01 -2.19
C VAL A 275 -15.92 14.74 -2.34
N ALA A 276 -15.78 14.21 -3.55
CA ALA A 276 -14.95 13.03 -3.81
C ALA A 276 -13.48 13.27 -3.46
N LEU A 277 -12.95 14.46 -3.79
CA LEU A 277 -11.58 14.88 -3.46
C LEU A 277 -11.36 14.93 -1.94
N GLN A 278 -12.30 15.51 -1.19
CA GLN A 278 -12.21 15.58 0.28
C GLN A 278 -12.25 14.19 0.91
N GLN A 279 -13.18 13.32 0.48
CA GLN A 279 -13.29 11.94 0.98
C GLN A 279 -12.03 11.11 0.68
N THR A 280 -11.52 11.25 -0.54
CA THR A 280 -10.28 10.61 -0.97
C THR A 280 -9.09 11.12 -0.17
N THR A 281 -9.06 12.41 0.15
CA THR A 281 -8.02 13.02 1.00
C THR A 281 -8.03 12.46 2.42
N VAL A 282 -9.21 12.15 3.01
CA VAL A 282 -9.27 11.45 4.31
C VAL A 282 -8.53 10.12 4.25
N LEU A 283 -8.70 9.35 3.17
CA LEU A 283 -7.99 8.07 3.01
C LEU A 283 -6.48 8.28 2.81
N ILE A 284 -6.07 9.32 2.08
CA ILE A 284 -4.66 9.70 1.95
C ILE A 284 -4.06 10.00 3.33
N LEU A 285 -4.75 10.78 4.16
CA LEU A 285 -4.28 11.14 5.51
C LEU A 285 -4.25 9.92 6.44
N ALA A 286 -5.25 9.04 6.35
CA ALA A 286 -5.27 7.78 7.09
C ALA A 286 -4.11 6.86 6.69
N ALA A 287 -3.85 6.73 5.38
CA ALA A 287 -2.71 5.99 4.86
C ALA A 287 -1.38 6.64 5.28
N GLY A 288 -1.30 7.97 5.31
CA GLY A 288 -0.14 8.73 5.78
C GLY A 288 0.13 8.52 7.28
N ALA A 289 -0.92 8.48 8.11
CA ALA A 289 -0.81 8.15 9.53
C ALA A 289 -0.36 6.70 9.73
N CYS A 290 -0.97 5.75 8.99
CA CYS A 290 -0.56 4.34 9.01
C CYS A 290 0.91 4.16 8.60
N PHE A 291 1.34 4.86 7.55
CA PHE A 291 2.72 4.91 7.09
C PHE A 291 3.69 5.38 8.18
N MET A 292 3.34 6.45 8.90
CA MET A 292 4.15 6.97 10.01
C MET A 292 4.19 6.03 11.22
N LEU A 293 3.10 5.31 11.51
CA LEU A 293 3.04 4.30 12.56
C LEU A 293 3.88 3.07 12.21
N LEU A 294 3.81 2.62 10.95
CA LEU A 294 4.63 1.52 10.43
C LEU A 294 6.11 1.86 10.50
N TYR A 295 6.49 3.09 10.13
CA TYR A 295 7.88 3.56 10.28
C TYR A 295 8.38 3.41 11.72
N HIS A 296 7.59 3.89 12.69
CA HIS A 296 7.96 3.79 14.10
C HIS A 296 8.11 2.32 14.54
N TYR A 297 7.14 1.48 14.17
CA TYR A 297 7.17 0.04 14.48
C TYR A 297 8.39 -0.66 13.88
N ILE A 298 8.72 -0.36 12.62
CA ILE A 298 9.87 -0.91 11.90
C ILE A 298 11.18 -0.49 12.55
N CYS A 299 11.32 0.78 12.96
CA CYS A 299 12.51 1.23 13.68
C CYS A 299 12.70 0.50 15.02
N VAL A 300 11.62 0.28 15.78
CA VAL A 300 11.68 -0.49 17.04
C VAL A 300 12.04 -1.95 16.79
N LEU A 301 11.55 -2.53 15.69
CA LEU A 301 11.90 -3.90 15.31
C LEU A 301 13.38 -4.01 14.92
N GLY A 302 13.91 -3.04 14.18
CA GLY A 302 15.31 -3.01 13.75
C GLY A 302 16.31 -2.85 14.90
N GLU A 303 15.89 -2.29 16.04
CA GLU A 303 16.73 -2.18 17.25
C GLU A 303 16.82 -3.50 18.05
N ARG A 304 16.00 -4.52 17.73
CA ARG A 304 15.93 -5.80 18.46
C ARG A 304 16.76 -6.92 17.84
N ASP A 305 17.16 -6.77 16.58
CA ASP A 305 18.00 -7.72 15.82
C ASP A 305 19.48 -7.32 15.90
#